data_AF-A0A0G2JF89-F1
#
_entry.id   AF-A0A0G2JF89-F1
#
_cell.length_a   1.000
_cell.length_b   1.000
_cell.length_c   1.000
_cell.angle_alpha   90.00
_cell.angle_beta   90.00
_cell.angle_gamma   90.00
#
_symmetry.space_group_name_H-M   'P 1'
#
loop_
_entity.id
_entity.type
_entity.pdbx_description
1 polymer ?
#
loop_
_entity_poly.entity_id
_entity_poly.type
_entity_poly.pdbx_seq_one_letter_code
_entity_poly.pdbx_strand_id
1 'polypeptide(L)' 'MQKRGREVSCLLISLTAICLVVTPGSRVCPRRCACYVPTEVHCTFRYLTSIPDGIPANVERVNLGYNSLTRLTEND' A
#
# COMPACT_ATOMS: atom_id res chain seq x y z
N MET A 1 19.75 -27.55 -29.73
CA MET A 1 19.78 -27.06 -28.32
C MET A 1 19.36 -25.59 -28.17
N GLN A 2 19.49 -24.74 -29.20
CA GLN A 2 19.24 -23.29 -29.10
C GLN A 2 17.76 -22.86 -29.01
N LYS A 3 16.81 -23.64 -29.56
CA LYS A 3 15.36 -23.32 -29.50
C LYS A 3 14.80 -23.35 -28.08
N ARG A 4 15.25 -24.31 -27.25
CA ARG A 4 14.81 -24.46 -25.86
C ARG A 4 15.25 -23.29 -24.97
N GLY A 5 16.45 -22.75 -25.21
CA GLY A 5 16.93 -21.56 -24.50
C GLY A 5 16.14 -20.29 -24.85
N ARG A 6 15.71 -20.15 -26.12
CA ARG A 6 14.91 -19.00 -26.57
C ARG A 6 13.48 -19.05 -26.02
N GLU A 7 12.84 -20.21 -25.99
CA GLU A 7 11.51 -20.37 -25.38
C GLU A 7 11.52 -20.10 -23.88
N VAL A 8 12.50 -20.63 -23.16
CA VAL A 8 12.65 -20.39 -21.72
C VAL A 8 12.89 -18.89 -21.46
N SER A 9 13.73 -18.23 -22.26
CA SER A 9 13.95 -16.78 -22.14
C SER A 9 12.68 -15.97 -22.40
N CYS A 10 11.89 -16.32 -23.42
CA CYS A 10 10.62 -15.63 -23.70
C CYS A 10 9.59 -15.84 -22.59
N LEU A 11 9.49 -17.05 -22.03
CA LEU A 11 8.60 -17.37 -20.91
C LEU A 11 8.98 -16.60 -19.64
N LEU A 12 10.27 -16.43 -19.36
CA LEU A 12 10.74 -15.64 -18.22
C LEU A 12 10.44 -14.14 -18.39
N ILE A 13 10.61 -13.62 -19.61
CA ILE A 13 10.29 -12.21 -19.93
C ILE A 13 8.78 -11.96 -19.82
N SER A 14 7.95 -12.88 -20.31
CA SER A 14 6.50 -12.73 -20.19
C SER A 14 6.01 -12.86 -18.75
N LEU A 15 6.56 -13.79 -17.95
CA LEU A 15 6.21 -13.92 -16.53
C LEU A 15 6.56 -12.65 -15.74
N THR A 16 7.76 -12.09 -15.95
CA THR A 16 8.19 -10.87 -15.26
C THR A 16 7.34 -9.66 -15.64
N ALA A 17 6.99 -9.53 -16.92
CA ALA A 17 6.05 -8.50 -17.39
C ALA A 17 4.66 -8.65 -16.77
N ILE A 18 4.13 -9.88 -16.66
CA ILE A 18 2.84 -10.15 -16.01
C ILE A 18 2.90 -9.80 -14.52
N CYS A 19 3.97 -10.16 -13.81
CA CYS A 19 4.13 -9.81 -12.40
C CYS A 19 4.13 -8.29 -12.17
N LEU A 20 4.79 -7.52 -13.03
CA LEU A 20 4.81 -6.05 -12.96
C LEU A 20 3.41 -5.44 -13.13
N VAL A 21 2.63 -5.95 -14.09
CA VAL A 21 1.27 -5.45 -14.40
C VAL A 21 0.23 -5.92 -13.37
N VAL A 22 0.41 -7.11 -12.80
CA VAL A 22 -0.53 -7.74 -11.86
C VAL A 22 -0.21 -7.39 -10.41
N THR A 23 0.82 -6.59 -10.11
CA THR A 23 0.93 -6.04 -8.76
C THR A 23 -0.32 -5.21 -8.48
N PRO A 24 -1.22 -5.65 -7.58
CA PRO A 24 -2.26 -4.75 -7.11
C PRO A 24 -1.47 -3.67 -6.40
N GLY A 25 -1.42 -2.46 -6.98
CA GLY A 25 -0.59 -1.34 -6.52
C GLY A 25 -0.55 -1.41 -5.02
N SER A 26 0.63 -1.76 -4.48
CA SER A 26 0.73 -2.27 -3.12
C SER A 26 -0.05 -1.32 -2.24
N ARG A 27 -1.12 -1.84 -1.62
CA ARG A 27 -1.95 -1.10 -0.66
C ARG A 27 -1.09 -0.92 0.58
N VAL A 28 -0.06 -0.08 0.46
CA VAL A 28 0.95 0.07 1.48
C VAL A 28 0.26 0.79 2.61
N CYS A 29 -0.03 0.03 3.66
CA CYS A 29 -0.46 0.60 4.92
C CYS A 29 0.54 1.70 5.30
N PRO A 30 0.09 2.90 5.68
CA PRO A 30 1.01 3.97 6.05
C PRO A 30 2.04 3.47 7.07
N ARG A 31 3.32 3.86 6.93
CA ARG A 31 4.46 3.28 7.67
C ARG A 31 4.27 3.24 9.19
N ARG A 32 3.52 4.20 9.75
CA ARG A 32 3.28 4.32 11.19
C ARG A 32 1.97 3.67 11.65
N CYS A 33 1.22 3.05 10.75
CA CYS A 33 -0.11 2.52 11.02
C CYS A 33 -0.14 0.99 10.83
N ALA A 34 -1.23 0.37 11.26
CA ALA A 34 -1.53 -1.04 11.06
C ALA A 34 -2.84 -1.18 10.30
N CYS A 35 -2.89 -2.09 9.33
CA CYS A 35 -4.06 -2.32 8.49
C CYS A 35 -4.41 -3.81 8.58
N TYR A 36 -5.37 -4.15 9.44
CA TYR A 36 -5.77 -5.54 9.69
C TYR A 36 -6.67 -6.08 8.59
N VAL A 37 -7.50 -5.22 8.03
CA VAL A 37 -8.36 -5.49 6.88
C VAL A 37 -8.21 -4.39 5.83
N PRO A 38 -8.54 -4.63 4.56
CA PRO A 38 -8.23 -3.70 3.47
C PRO A 38 -8.91 -2.33 3.55
N THR A 39 -10.00 -2.21 4.30
CA THR A 39 -10.84 -1.01 4.42
C THR A 39 -10.64 -0.27 5.74
N GLU A 40 -9.66 -0.68 6.56
CA GLU A 40 -9.42 -0.10 7.88
C GLU A 40 -7.95 0.23 8.12
N VAL A 41 -7.70 1.42 8.69
CA VAL A 41 -6.35 1.90 9.03
C VAL A 41 -6.31 2.31 10.50
N HIS A 42 -5.40 1.71 11.27
CA HIS A 42 -5.20 1.98 12.69
C HIS A 42 -3.86 2.69 12.93
N CYS A 43 -3.93 3.96 13.32
CA CYS A 43 -2.78 4.82 13.60
C CYS A 43 -2.75 5.26 15.08
N THR A 44 -3.16 4.40 16.01
CA THR A 44 -3.29 4.76 17.43
C THR A 44 -1.96 4.79 18.18
N PHE A 45 -1.82 5.70 19.15
CA PHE A 45 -0.61 5.83 20.01
C PHE A 45 0.68 6.09 19.21
N ARG A 46 0.60 6.91 18.16
CA ARG A 46 1.74 7.17 17.24
C ARG A 46 2.33 8.57 17.36
N TYR A 47 1.81 9.40 18.28
CA TYR A 47 2.21 10.80 18.46
C TYR A 47 2.18 11.59 17.15
N LEU A 48 1.21 11.29 16.28
CA LEU A 48 1.06 11.99 15.00
C LEU A 48 0.69 13.45 15.27
N THR A 49 1.35 14.37 14.56
CA THR A 49 1.08 15.81 14.57
C THR A 49 0.33 16.27 13.31
N SER A 50 0.14 15.37 12.34
CA SER A 50 -0.63 15.55 11.10
C SER A 50 -1.22 14.22 10.65
N ILE A 51 -2.20 14.25 9.74
CA ILE A 51 -2.72 13.03 9.12
C ILE A 51 -1.63 12.41 8.22
N PRO A 52 -1.43 11.08 8.23
CA PRO A 52 -0.41 10.44 7.40
C PRO A 52 -0.86 10.36 5.94
N ASP A 53 0.03 10.72 5.03
CA ASP A 53 -0.18 10.51 3.60
C ASP A 53 -0.31 9.02 3.25
N GLY A 54 -0.90 8.75 2.09
CA GLY A 54 -0.94 7.40 1.53
C GLY A 54 -1.96 6.48 2.20
N ILE A 55 -2.99 7.03 2.84
CA ILE A 55 -4.20 6.27 3.18
C ILE A 55 -4.86 5.83 1.85
N PRO A 56 -5.07 4.52 1.61
CA PRO A 56 -5.69 4.05 0.37
C PRO A 56 -7.12 4.60 0.20
N ALA A 57 -7.48 4.98 -1.03
CA ALA A 57 -8.79 5.56 -1.33
C ALA A 57 -9.98 4.62 -1.04
N ASN A 58 -9.74 3.31 -0.93
CA ASN A 58 -10.76 2.31 -0.59
C ASN A 58 -10.95 2.11 0.92
N VAL A 59 -10.25 2.89 1.77
CA VAL A 59 -10.40 2.83 3.22
C VAL A 59 -11.71 3.49 3.62
N GLU A 60 -12.47 2.80 4.48
CA GLU A 60 -13.76 3.27 4.99
C GLU A 60 -13.65 3.75 6.44
N ARG A 61 -12.67 3.25 7.20
CA ARG A 61 -12.47 3.61 8.61
C ARG A 61 -11.00 3.89 8.92
N VAL A 62 -10.76 5.01 9.61
CA VAL A 62 -9.43 5.41 10.07
C VAL A 62 -9.50 5.70 11.58
N ASN A 63 -8.65 5.03 12.37
CA ASN A 63 -8.54 5.28 13.80
C ASN A 63 -7.25 6.05 14.12
N LEU A 64 -7.41 7.31 14.52
CA LEU A 64 -6.32 8.24 14.88
C LEU A 64 -6.27 8.52 16.40
N GLY A 65 -6.88 7.67 17.23
CA GLY A 65 -6.93 7.87 18.68
C GLY A 65 -5.55 7.95 19.34
N TYR A 66 -5.45 8.74 20.41
CA TYR A 66 -4.23 8.90 21.21
C TYR A 66 -3.02 9.41 20.39
N ASN A 67 -3.24 10.42 19.57
CA ASN A 67 -2.20 11.16 18.85
C ASN A 67 -2.10 12.61 19.37
N SER A 68 -1.22 13.41 18.76
CA SER A 68 -0.94 14.81 19.11
C SER A 68 -1.48 15.78 18.04
N LEU A 69 -2.62 15.43 17.44
CA LEU A 69 -3.30 16.24 16.43
C LEU A 69 -4.01 17.41 17.11
N THR A 70 -3.73 18.63 16.68
CA THR A 70 -4.32 19.85 17.24
C THR A 70 -5.33 20.52 16.30
N ARG A 71 -5.29 20.19 15.01
CA ARG A 71 -6.17 20.72 13.98
C ARG A 71 -6.35 19.68 12.87
N LEU A 72 -7.52 19.72 12.25
CA LEU A 72 -7.81 19.07 10.97
C LEU A 72 -8.23 20.14 9.96
N THR A 73 -7.95 19.88 8.70
CA THR A 73 -8.28 20.70 7.54
C THR A 73 -9.16 19.89 6.59
N GLU A 74 -9.77 20.57 5.62
CA GLU A 74 -10.65 19.92 4.64
C GLU A 74 -9.92 18.93 3.71
N ASN A 75 -8.59 19.09 3.57
CA ASN A 75 -7.77 18.28 2.66
C ASN A 75 -6.99 17.16 3.37
N ASP A 76 -7.21 16.97 4.67
CA ASP A 76 -6.63 15.87 5.45
C ASP A 76 -7.31 14.52 5.18
#